data_AF-A0A0D3GGW1-F1
#
_entry.id   AF-A0A0D3GGW1-F1
#
_cell.length_a   1.000
_cell.length_b   1.000
_cell.length_c   1.000
_cell.angle_alpha   90.00
_cell.angle_beta   90.00
_cell.angle_gamma   90.00
#
_symmetry.space_group_name_H-M   'P 1'
#
loop_
_entity.id
_entity.type
_entity.pdbx_description
1 polymer ?
#
loop_
_entity_poly.entity_id
_entity_poly.type
_entity_poly.pdbx_seq_one_letter_code
_entity_poly.pdbx_strand_id
1 'polypeptide(L)'
;MAITKCCVLLLVPLVAVLVAADQLRVDYYSETCPNVEAIVREEMERIIAAAPSLAGPLLRLHFHDCFVRGCDASVLLSSAGGNTAERDAKPNKSLRGFGSVERVKARLETACPGTVSCADVLALMARDAVVLARGPSWPVTLGRRDGRASSAGEAAASLPPADGDIPTLAR
;
A
#
# COMPACT_ATOMS: atom_id res chain seq x y z
N MET A 1 23.59 11.34 -66.14
CA MET A 1 22.81 11.88 -64.99
C MET A 1 22.55 10.74 -64.02
N ALA A 2 23.42 10.55 -63.03
CA ALA A 2 23.18 9.60 -61.94
C ALA A 2 22.89 10.43 -60.69
N ILE A 3 21.66 10.34 -60.19
CA ILE A 3 21.21 11.03 -58.99
C ILE A 3 21.66 10.18 -57.79
N THR A 4 22.74 10.59 -57.16
CA THR A 4 23.27 9.99 -55.94
C THR A 4 22.31 10.29 -54.79
N LYS A 5 21.53 9.28 -54.37
CA LYS A 5 20.66 9.37 -53.19
C LYS A 5 21.51 9.40 -51.92
N CYS A 6 21.62 10.56 -51.31
CA CYS A 6 22.23 10.77 -50.00
C CYS A 6 21.31 10.13 -48.94
N CYS A 7 21.66 8.93 -48.45
CA CYS A 7 21.04 8.37 -47.25
C CYS A 7 21.52 9.17 -46.04
N VAL A 8 20.73 10.18 -45.65
CA VAL A 8 20.89 10.84 -44.36
C VAL A 8 20.42 9.86 -43.28
N LEU A 9 21.38 9.14 -42.70
CA LEU A 9 21.18 8.36 -41.48
C LEU A 9 20.93 9.35 -40.33
N LEU A 10 19.66 9.58 -40.01
CA LEU A 10 19.23 10.27 -38.80
C LEU A 10 19.59 9.41 -37.58
N LEU A 11 20.72 9.74 -36.94
CA LEU A 11 21.08 9.26 -35.61
C LEU A 11 20.12 9.89 -34.59
N VAL A 12 19.06 9.15 -34.24
CA VAL A 12 18.22 9.47 -33.08
C VAL A 12 19.01 9.09 -31.83
N PRO A 13 19.32 10.01 -30.90
CA PRO A 13 19.94 9.64 -29.64
C PRO A 13 18.90 8.89 -28.79
N LEU A 14 19.18 7.62 -28.49
CA LEU A 14 18.44 6.82 -27.52
C LEU A 14 18.70 7.43 -26.13
N VAL A 15 17.85 8.37 -25.72
CA VAL A 15 17.81 8.83 -24.32
C VAL A 15 17.25 7.67 -23.51
N ALA A 16 18.15 6.86 -22.93
CA ALA A 16 17.79 5.86 -21.95
C ALA A 16 17.28 6.59 -20.70
N VAL A 17 15.96 6.68 -20.56
CA VAL A 17 15.34 7.11 -19.32
C VAL A 17 15.65 6.02 -18.29
N LEU A 18 16.59 6.29 -17.39
CA LEU A 18 16.82 5.47 -16.20
C LEU A 18 15.58 5.60 -15.32
N VAL A 19 14.60 4.72 -15.52
CA VAL A 19 13.56 4.50 -14.52
C VAL A 19 14.23 3.76 -13.37
N ALA A 20 14.67 4.51 -12.35
CA ALA A 20 15.03 3.91 -11.08
C ALA A 20 13.75 3.28 -10.52
N ALA A 21 13.65 1.95 -10.60
CA ALA A 21 12.70 1.22 -9.78
C ALA A 21 13.16 1.42 -8.33
N ASP A 22 12.49 2.31 -7.60
CA ASP A 22 12.82 2.58 -6.22
C ASP A 22 12.61 1.28 -5.43
N GLN A 23 13.72 0.66 -5.03
CA GLN A 23 13.69 -0.68 -4.46
C GLN A 23 13.26 -0.55 -3.01
N LEU A 24 12.20 -1.29 -2.63
CA LEU A 24 11.74 -1.31 -1.25
C LEU A 24 12.89 -1.72 -0.34
N ARG A 25 13.12 -0.93 0.72
CA ARG A 25 14.23 -1.17 1.65
C ARG A 25 13.83 -0.85 3.08
N VAL A 26 14.54 -1.47 4.01
CA VAL A 26 14.48 -1.08 5.42
C VAL A 26 15.05 0.35 5.54
N ASP A 27 14.55 1.11 6.51
CA ASP A 27 14.99 2.49 6.78
C ASP A 27 14.80 3.45 5.59
N TYR A 28 13.80 3.23 4.73
CA TYR A 28 13.53 4.08 3.56
C TYR A 28 13.40 5.57 3.91
N TYR A 29 12.72 5.87 5.02
CA TYR A 29 12.45 7.23 5.48
C TYR A 29 13.48 7.78 6.49
N SER A 30 14.65 7.15 6.65
CA SER A 30 15.65 7.53 7.67
C SER A 30 16.08 9.00 7.57
N GLU A 31 16.11 9.57 6.37
CA GLU A 31 16.52 10.96 6.14
C GLU A 31 15.33 11.92 6.09
N THR A 32 14.19 11.48 5.56
CA THR A 32 13.04 12.35 5.26
C THR A 32 11.98 12.37 6.37
N CYS A 33 11.82 11.26 7.09
CA CYS A 33 10.94 11.15 8.25
C CYS A 33 11.52 10.15 9.27
N PRO A 34 12.62 10.51 9.97
CA PRO A 34 13.38 9.58 10.82
C PRO A 34 12.57 8.92 11.94
N ASN A 35 11.49 9.58 12.39
CA ASN A 35 10.62 9.10 13.46
C ASN A 35 9.39 8.31 12.97
N VAL A 36 9.30 7.97 11.68
CA VAL A 36 8.09 7.34 11.09
C VAL A 36 7.64 6.09 11.85
N GLU A 37 8.54 5.15 12.12
CA GLU A 37 8.19 3.90 12.80
C GLU A 37 7.79 4.13 14.25
N ALA A 38 8.47 5.06 14.94
CA ALA A 38 8.16 5.42 16.32
C ALA A 38 6.76 6.07 16.41
N ILE A 39 6.44 6.98 15.49
CA ILE A 39 5.13 7.64 15.43
C ILE A 39 4.02 6.62 15.18
N VAL A 40 4.20 5.71 14.21
CA VAL A 40 3.21 4.68 13.92
C VAL A 40 3.02 3.75 15.13
N ARG A 41 4.12 3.33 15.76
CA ARG A 41 4.09 2.48 16.96
C ARG A 41 3.31 3.14 18.11
N GLU A 42 3.60 4.40 18.40
CA GLU A 42 2.97 5.17 19.48
C GLU A 42 1.45 5.29 19.27
N GLU A 43 1.03 5.56 18.03
CA GLU A 43 -0.38 5.65 17.68
C GLU A 43 -1.06 4.27 17.71
N MET A 44 -0.38 3.23 17.25
CA MET A 44 -0.87 1.85 17.29
C MET A 44 -1.05 1.34 18.72
N GLU A 45 -0.15 1.66 19.65
CA GLU A 45 -0.31 1.34 21.07
C GLU A 45 -1.60 1.93 21.63
N ARG A 46 -1.89 3.21 21.32
CA ARG A 46 -3.15 3.85 21.74
C ARG A 46 -4.38 3.20 21.11
N ILE A 47 -4.32 2.92 19.81
CA ILE A 47 -5.42 2.29 19.05
C ILE A 47 -5.75 0.90 19.63
N ILE A 48 -4.73 0.06 19.84
CA ILE A 48 -4.92 -1.30 20.34
C ILE A 48 -5.29 -1.31 21.82
N ALA A 49 -4.74 -0.39 22.65
CA ALA A 49 -5.16 -0.26 24.04
C ALA A 49 -6.65 0.13 24.16
N ALA A 50 -7.13 1.04 23.31
CA ALA A 50 -8.53 1.45 23.30
C ALA A 50 -9.45 0.38 22.69
N ALA A 51 -8.99 -0.35 21.68
CA ALA A 51 -9.77 -1.37 20.98
C ALA A 51 -8.91 -2.58 20.60
N PRO A 52 -8.66 -3.53 21.53
CA PRO A 52 -7.82 -4.70 21.29
C PRO A 52 -8.28 -5.55 20.09
N SER A 53 -9.59 -5.56 19.83
CA SER A 53 -10.19 -6.26 18.68
C SER A 53 -9.74 -5.76 17.30
N LEU A 54 -9.04 -4.62 17.21
CA LEU A 54 -8.56 -4.06 15.94
C LEU A 54 -7.24 -4.65 15.43
N ALA A 55 -6.49 -5.40 16.25
CA ALA A 55 -5.21 -5.98 15.80
C ALA A 55 -5.40 -6.88 14.56
N GLY A 56 -6.32 -7.85 14.62
CA GLY A 56 -6.64 -8.72 13.48
C GLY A 56 -7.17 -7.96 12.25
N PRO A 57 -8.16 -7.07 12.39
CA PRO A 57 -8.66 -6.25 11.29
C PRO A 57 -7.61 -5.35 10.61
N LEU A 58 -6.66 -4.79 11.35
CA LEU A 58 -5.60 -3.95 10.77
C LEU A 58 -4.58 -4.76 9.97
N LEU A 59 -4.20 -5.94 10.46
CA LEU A 59 -3.41 -6.89 9.68
C LEU A 59 -4.17 -7.31 8.40
N ARG A 60 -5.47 -7.63 8.53
CA ARG A 60 -6.33 -7.99 7.41
C ARG A 60 -6.45 -6.87 6.38
N LEU A 61 -6.52 -5.61 6.81
CA LEU A 61 -6.60 -4.46 5.90
C LEU A 61 -5.39 -4.40 4.97
N HIS A 62 -4.17 -4.62 5.50
CA HIS A 62 -2.96 -4.69 4.67
C HIS A 62 -2.96 -5.89 3.72
N PHE A 63 -3.42 -7.07 4.17
CA PHE A 63 -3.60 -8.23 3.29
C PHE A 63 -4.55 -7.93 2.13
N HIS A 64 -5.70 -7.30 2.41
CA HIS A 64 -6.69 -6.95 1.38
C HIS A 64 -6.18 -5.92 0.39
N ASP A 65 -5.36 -4.97 0.83
CA ASP A 65 -4.67 -4.03 -0.06
C ASP A 65 -3.72 -4.80 -1.01
N CYS A 66 -2.80 -5.58 -0.45
CA CYS A 66 -1.77 -6.25 -1.23
C CYS A 66 -2.30 -7.28 -2.25
N PHE A 67 -3.46 -7.89 -1.98
CA PHE A 67 -4.06 -8.89 -2.88
C PHE A 67 -4.78 -8.27 -4.09
N VAL A 68 -5.03 -6.96 -4.07
CA VAL A 68 -5.71 -6.24 -5.16
C VAL A 68 -4.72 -5.25 -5.75
N ARG A 69 -4.21 -5.52 -6.96
CA ARG A 69 -3.22 -4.68 -7.66
C ARG A 69 -1.86 -4.48 -6.97
N GLY A 70 -1.65 -5.09 -5.80
CA GLY A 70 -0.43 -4.94 -5.00
C GLY A 70 -0.63 -3.95 -3.84
N CYS A 71 0.39 -3.80 -3.00
CA CYS A 71 0.28 -2.97 -1.80
C CYS A 71 0.41 -1.47 -2.15
N ASP A 72 -0.68 -0.85 -2.60
CA ASP A 72 -0.71 0.53 -3.08
C ASP A 72 -1.74 1.41 -2.35
N ALA A 73 -2.31 0.97 -1.23
CA ALA A 73 -3.36 1.68 -0.51
C ALA A 73 -4.64 1.99 -1.31
N SER A 74 -4.85 1.35 -2.46
CA SER A 74 -6.07 1.50 -3.27
C SER A 74 -7.33 1.13 -2.48
N VAL A 75 -7.24 0.18 -1.54
CA VAL A 75 -8.35 -0.22 -0.65
C VAL A 75 -8.87 0.93 0.23
N LEU A 76 -8.07 1.99 0.46
CA LEU A 76 -8.45 3.15 1.27
C LEU A 76 -9.28 4.17 0.49
N LEU A 77 -9.28 4.11 -0.84
CA LEU A 77 -10.02 5.03 -1.69
C LEU A 77 -11.53 4.81 -1.52
N SER A 78 -12.28 5.92 -1.54
CA SER A 78 -13.74 5.90 -1.44
C SER A 78 -14.39 5.95 -2.82
N SER A 79 -15.57 5.35 -2.95
CA SER A 79 -16.36 5.39 -4.19
C SER A 79 -16.68 6.83 -4.61
N ALA A 80 -16.47 7.14 -5.89
CA ALA A 80 -16.67 8.48 -6.44
C ALA A 80 -17.00 8.43 -7.93
N GLY A 81 -17.82 9.37 -8.43
CA GLY A 81 -17.99 9.60 -9.87
C GLY A 81 -18.49 8.39 -10.67
N GLY A 82 -19.36 7.55 -10.08
CA GLY A 82 -19.86 6.33 -10.72
C GLY A 82 -18.93 5.12 -10.63
N ASN A 83 -17.71 5.28 -10.10
CA ASN A 83 -16.82 4.18 -9.78
C ASN A 83 -17.10 3.64 -8.37
N THR A 84 -17.27 2.32 -8.25
CA THR A 84 -17.37 1.64 -6.95
C THR A 84 -15.98 1.16 -6.53
N ALA A 85 -15.46 1.72 -5.45
CA ALA A 85 -14.13 1.40 -4.91
C ALA A 85 -14.10 0.02 -4.23
N GLU A 86 -12.91 -0.51 -4.03
CA GLU A 86 -12.67 -1.78 -3.34
C GLU A 86 -13.28 -1.81 -1.95
N ARG A 87 -13.24 -0.68 -1.23
CA ARG A 87 -13.84 -0.55 0.11
C ARG A 87 -15.30 -1.03 0.17
N ASP A 88 -16.05 -0.83 -0.91
CA ASP A 88 -17.47 -1.18 -1.01
C ASP A 88 -17.72 -2.57 -1.63
N ALA A 89 -16.66 -3.27 -2.04
CA ALA A 89 -16.75 -4.63 -2.56
C ALA A 89 -17.27 -5.61 -1.48
N LYS A 90 -18.02 -6.64 -1.91
CA LYS A 90 -18.57 -7.68 -1.02
C LYS A 90 -17.54 -8.26 -0.02
N PRO A 91 -16.32 -8.68 -0.42
CA PRO A 91 -15.33 -9.20 0.54
C PRO A 91 -14.83 -8.15 1.55
N ASN A 92 -14.91 -6.87 1.19
CA ASN A 92 -14.35 -5.74 1.94
C ASN A 92 -15.35 -5.06 2.88
N LYS A 93 -16.65 -5.36 2.77
CA LYS A 93 -17.68 -4.83 3.69
C LYS A 93 -17.45 -5.17 5.18
N SER A 94 -16.61 -6.16 5.45
CA SER A 94 -16.23 -6.58 6.80
C SER A 94 -14.89 -6.00 7.28
N LEU A 95 -14.20 -5.21 6.44
CA LEU A 95 -12.98 -4.51 6.84
C LEU A 95 -13.29 -3.42 7.87
N ARG A 96 -12.37 -3.24 8.81
CA ARG A 96 -12.44 -2.25 9.89
C ARG A 96 -11.07 -1.58 10.04
N GLY A 97 -11.04 -0.42 10.69
CA GLY A 97 -9.79 0.27 11.02
C GLY A 97 -9.42 1.43 10.09
N PHE A 98 -10.24 1.78 9.10
CA PHE A 98 -10.00 2.95 8.22
C PHE A 98 -9.73 4.24 9.01
N GLY A 99 -10.55 4.54 10.04
CA GLY A 99 -10.32 5.71 10.91
C GLY A 99 -9.03 5.64 11.73
N SER A 100 -8.53 4.43 12.04
CA SER A 100 -7.22 4.25 12.68
C SER A 100 -6.09 4.60 11.72
N VAL A 101 -6.22 4.22 10.44
CA VAL A 101 -5.27 4.60 9.38
C VAL A 101 -5.26 6.12 9.19
N GLU A 102 -6.44 6.75 9.12
CA GLU A 102 -6.57 8.22 9.04
C GLU A 102 -5.90 8.92 10.22
N ARG A 103 -6.09 8.42 11.45
CA ARG A 103 -5.45 8.97 12.66
C ARG A 103 -3.92 8.90 12.60
N VAL A 104 -3.37 7.74 12.26
CA VAL A 104 -1.92 7.54 12.11
C VAL A 104 -1.37 8.45 11.01
N LYS A 105 -2.04 8.48 9.85
CA LYS A 105 -1.66 9.33 8.73
C LYS A 105 -1.68 10.80 9.09
N ALA A 106 -2.70 11.29 9.78
CA ALA A 106 -2.77 12.69 10.22
C ALA A 106 -1.61 13.06 11.17
N ARG A 107 -1.23 12.15 12.09
CA ARG A 107 -0.08 12.35 12.97
C ARG A 107 1.24 12.41 12.18
N LEU A 108 1.40 11.55 11.18
CA LEU A 108 2.55 11.56 10.29
C LEU A 108 2.61 12.82 9.43
N GLU A 109 1.50 13.26 8.84
CA GLU A 109 1.43 14.49 8.05
C GLU A 109 1.76 15.75 8.87
N THR A 110 1.49 15.73 10.18
CA THR A 110 1.92 16.80 11.08
C THR A 110 3.45 16.80 11.29
N ALA A 111 4.07 15.62 11.32
CA ALA A 111 5.50 15.47 11.60
C ALA A 111 6.38 15.60 10.34
N CYS A 112 5.94 15.05 9.22
CA CYS A 112 6.63 15.01 7.95
C CYS A 112 5.64 15.10 6.77
N PRO A 113 5.17 16.32 6.43
CA PRO A 113 4.13 16.54 5.42
C PRO A 113 4.47 15.92 4.07
N GLY A 114 3.50 15.26 3.45
CA GLY A 114 3.58 14.72 2.09
C GLY A 114 4.67 13.67 1.86
N THR A 115 5.22 13.09 2.93
CA THR A 115 6.43 12.25 2.86
C THR A 115 6.11 10.76 2.87
N VAL A 116 5.33 10.28 3.83
CA VAL A 116 5.09 8.85 4.05
C VAL A 116 3.86 8.40 3.28
N SER A 117 3.94 7.36 2.45
CA SER A 117 2.78 6.88 1.68
C SER A 117 1.74 6.20 2.58
N CYS A 118 0.46 6.22 2.18
CA CYS A 118 -0.57 5.45 2.86
C CYS A 118 -0.31 3.93 2.76
N ALA A 119 0.28 3.46 1.66
CA ALA A 119 0.67 2.06 1.49
C ALA A 119 1.68 1.60 2.55
N ASP A 120 2.68 2.44 2.85
CA ASP A 120 3.65 2.14 3.91
C ASP A 120 3.08 2.30 5.32
N VAL A 121 2.10 3.20 5.51
CA VAL A 121 1.32 3.25 6.76
C VAL A 121 0.63 1.91 7.02
N LEU A 122 -0.03 1.32 6.01
CA LEU A 122 -0.68 0.00 6.16
C LEU A 122 0.33 -1.10 6.51
N ALA A 123 1.50 -1.12 5.87
CA ALA A 123 2.54 -2.10 6.14
C ALA A 123 3.09 -2.01 7.58
N LEU A 124 3.37 -0.79 8.05
CA LEU A 124 3.84 -0.55 9.42
C LEU A 124 2.76 -0.89 10.46
N MET A 125 1.52 -0.46 10.23
CA MET A 125 0.39 -0.78 11.11
C MET A 125 0.14 -2.29 11.20
N ALA A 126 0.28 -3.04 10.10
CA ALA A 126 0.15 -4.49 10.11
C ALA A 126 1.22 -5.16 10.98
N ARG A 127 2.48 -4.73 10.89
CA ARG A 127 3.56 -5.21 11.76
C ARG A 127 3.28 -4.89 13.22
N ASP A 128 2.92 -3.65 13.50
CA ASP A 128 2.65 -3.21 14.87
C ASP A 128 1.44 -3.92 15.47
N ALA A 129 0.39 -4.19 14.69
CA ALA A 129 -0.77 -4.97 15.10
C ALA A 129 -0.39 -6.38 15.55
N VAL A 130 0.49 -7.07 14.81
CA VAL A 130 0.97 -8.41 15.19
C VAL A 130 1.82 -8.35 16.45
N VAL A 131 2.76 -7.42 16.53
CA VAL A 131 3.63 -7.27 17.72
C VAL A 131 2.82 -6.95 18.97
N LEU A 132 1.84 -6.03 18.88
CA LEU A 132 0.98 -5.68 20.02
C LEU A 132 0.03 -6.81 20.41
N ALA A 133 -0.28 -7.73 19.49
CA ALA A 133 -0.97 -8.98 19.76
C ALA A 133 -0.04 -10.09 20.30
N ARG A 134 1.20 -9.74 20.71
CA ARG A 134 2.24 -10.67 21.21
C ARG A 134 2.79 -11.64 20.16
N GLY A 135 2.65 -11.30 18.88
CA GLY A 135 3.29 -12.01 17.78
C GLY A 135 4.75 -11.57 17.55
N PRO A 136 5.42 -12.12 16.52
CA PRO A 136 6.78 -11.77 16.19
C PRO A 136 6.88 -10.34 15.63
N SER A 137 8.09 -9.78 15.72
CA SER A 137 8.47 -8.56 15.00
C SER A 137 9.29 -8.92 13.77
N TRP A 138 9.21 -8.07 12.73
CA TRP A 138 10.04 -8.18 11.54
C TRP A 138 10.40 -6.77 11.02
N PRO A 139 11.53 -6.64 10.32
CA PRO A 139 11.85 -5.41 9.60
C PRO A 139 10.87 -5.23 8.43
N VAL A 140 10.27 -4.06 8.33
CA VAL A 140 9.35 -3.72 7.24
C VAL A 140 10.13 -2.99 6.16
N THR A 141 10.14 -3.51 4.93
CA THR A 141 10.64 -2.75 3.79
C THR A 141 9.62 -1.69 3.40
N LEU A 142 10.08 -0.47 3.17
CA LEU A 142 9.27 0.72 2.88
C LEU A 142 9.71 1.33 1.54
N GLY A 143 8.98 2.34 1.07
CA GLY A 143 9.14 2.97 -0.25
C GLY A 143 7.96 2.71 -1.20
N ARG A 144 6.83 2.19 -0.70
CA ARG A 144 5.63 2.00 -1.52
C ARG A 144 5.02 3.36 -1.88
N ARG A 145 4.26 3.40 -2.97
CA ARG A 145 3.55 4.60 -3.44
C ARG A 145 2.06 4.34 -3.53
N ASP A 146 1.28 5.39 -3.31
CA ASP A 146 -0.17 5.28 -3.29
C ASP A 146 -0.75 5.19 -4.70
N GLY A 147 -1.60 4.18 -4.90
CA GLY A 147 -2.40 3.93 -6.08
C GLY A 147 -3.47 4.98 -6.27
N ARG A 148 -3.91 5.14 -7.52
CA ARG A 148 -4.90 6.17 -7.93
C ARG A 148 -6.19 5.57 -8.48
N ALA A 149 -6.29 4.25 -8.48
CA ALA A 149 -7.41 3.50 -9.00
C ALA A 149 -7.84 2.49 -7.94
N SER A 150 -9.14 2.33 -7.77
CA SER A 150 -9.72 1.31 -6.90
C SER A 150 -10.98 0.78 -7.55
N SER A 151 -11.15 -0.55 -7.55
CA SER A 151 -12.24 -1.22 -8.26
C SER A 151 -12.83 -2.35 -7.42
N ALA A 152 -14.12 -2.27 -7.13
CA ALA A 152 -14.84 -3.35 -6.45
C ALA A 152 -14.83 -4.66 -7.24
N GLY A 153 -14.78 -4.58 -8.58
CA GLY A 153 -14.67 -5.76 -9.45
C GLY A 153 -13.32 -6.45 -9.31
N GLU A 154 -12.23 -5.68 -9.22
CA GLU A 154 -10.89 -6.24 -9.03
C GLU A 154 -10.75 -6.87 -7.63
N ALA A 155 -11.30 -6.25 -6.59
CA ALA A 155 -11.37 -6.85 -5.26
C ALA A 155 -12.15 -8.17 -5.24
N ALA A 156 -13.31 -8.22 -5.91
CA ALA A 156 -14.12 -9.43 -5.96
C ALA A 156 -13.45 -10.58 -6.74
N ALA A 157 -12.61 -10.26 -7.73
CA ALA A 157 -11.90 -11.23 -8.54
C ALA A 157 -10.59 -11.73 -7.88
N SER A 158 -9.90 -10.87 -7.14
CA SER A 158 -8.54 -11.15 -6.64
C SER A 158 -8.53 -11.68 -5.20
N LEU A 159 -9.53 -11.35 -4.39
CA LEU A 159 -9.57 -11.79 -2.99
C LEU A 159 -10.05 -13.23 -2.87
N PRO A 160 -9.34 -14.10 -2.14
CA PRO A 160 -9.73 -15.48 -1.98
C PRO A 160 -11.08 -15.59 -1.24
N PRO A 161 -11.98 -16.48 -1.68
CA PRO A 161 -13.24 -16.72 -1.01
C PRO A 161 -13.03 -17.52 0.28
N ALA A 162 -13.89 -17.29 1.29
CA ALA A 162 -13.77 -17.95 2.59
C ALA A 162 -14.05 -19.47 2.54
N ASP A 163 -14.76 -19.92 1.52
CA ASP A 163 -15.12 -21.32 1.22
C ASP A 163 -14.22 -21.95 0.14
N GLY A 164 -13.11 -21.30 -0.24
CA GLY A 164 -12.18 -21.81 -1.23
C GLY A 164 -11.47 -23.08 -0.79
N ASP A 165 -11.40 -24.08 -1.67
CA ASP A 165 -10.58 -25.28 -1.48
C ASP A 165 -9.09 -25.01 -1.76
N ILE A 166 -8.21 -25.95 -1.41
CA ILE A 166 -6.75 -25.78 -1.60
C ILE A 166 -6.38 -25.44 -3.06
N PRO A 167 -6.92 -26.13 -4.09
CA PRO A 167 -6.65 -25.75 -5.49
C PRO A 167 -7.13 -24.36 -5.90
N THR A 168 -8.15 -23.82 -5.25
CA THR A 168 -8.62 -22.44 -5.49
C THR A 168 -7.69 -21.43 -4.82
N LEU A 169 -7.25 -21.70 -3.59
CA LEU A 169 -6.42 -20.79 -2.80
C LEU A 169 -4.94 -20.76 -3.22
N ALA A 170 -4.45 -21.81 -3.89
CA ALA A 170 -3.06 -21.94 -4.31
C ALA A 170 -2.75 -21.32 -5.69
N ARG A 171 -3.73 -20.67 -6.33
CA ARG A 171 -3.54 -19.94 -7.60
C ARG A 171 -3.00 -18.55 -7.35
#